data_AF-A0AA51LWX5-F1
#
_entry.id   AF-A0AA51LWX5-F1
#
_cell.length_a   1.000
_cell.length_b   1.000
_cell.length_c   1.000
_cell.angle_alpha   90.00
_cell.angle_beta   90.00
_cell.angle_gamma   90.00
#
_symmetry.space_group_name_H-M   'P 1'
#
loop_
_entity.id
_entity.type
_entity.pdbx_description
1 polymer ?
#
loop_
_entity_poly.entity_id
_entity_poly.type
_entity_poly.pdbx_seq_one_letter_code
_entity_poly.pdbx_strand_id
1 'polypeptide(L)'
;MSETFYLPREQQAELTELLDTIPALIDDLTITIAKQDRLGNGPRISRGKTAQPLPFNVNASEAADQLHNELASWVRHTCEHRTMSYDSSNDTLSLTRWLKRWIIALALSPGSEEALPAIRAAIHHARRATDRPATKRTTSDDGHTLEDVALTKAELREALNIRLGITIKRQTLDSWIRRKRITPIEGEEHYYSLREALAVVKESAGVVA
;
A
#
# COMPACT_ATOMS: atom_id res chain seq x y z
N MET A 1 9.42 -27.26 -38.53
CA MET A 1 10.30 -27.02 -37.38
C MET A 1 9.55 -26.11 -36.43
N SER A 2 9.04 -26.64 -35.33
CA SER A 2 8.38 -25.83 -34.30
C SER A 2 9.44 -24.94 -33.65
N GLU A 3 9.31 -23.62 -33.81
CA GLU A 3 10.11 -22.67 -33.02
C GLU A 3 9.80 -22.90 -31.55
N THR A 4 10.77 -23.43 -30.81
CA THR A 4 10.66 -23.60 -29.36
C THR A 4 10.82 -22.23 -28.71
N PHE A 5 9.71 -21.61 -28.34
CA PHE A 5 9.74 -20.41 -27.50
C PHE A 5 10.20 -20.78 -26.10
N TYR A 6 11.07 -19.96 -25.51
CA TYR A 6 11.43 -20.04 -24.09
C TYR A 6 10.25 -19.62 -23.21
N LEU A 7 9.46 -18.65 -23.69
CA LEU A 7 8.18 -18.25 -23.10
C LEU A 7 7.02 -18.79 -23.96
N PRO A 8 6.26 -19.81 -23.51
CA PRO A 8 5.13 -20.38 -24.26
C PRO A 8 4.06 -19.35 -24.66
N ARG A 9 3.30 -19.64 -25.72
CA ARG A 9 2.25 -18.73 -26.24
C ARG A 9 1.20 -18.33 -25.20
N GLU A 10 0.84 -19.25 -24.31
CA GLU A 10 -0.07 -18.97 -23.19
C GLU A 10 0.53 -17.92 -22.23
N GLN A 11 1.80 -18.09 -21.86
CA GLN A 11 2.52 -17.16 -21.00
C GLN A 11 2.77 -15.80 -21.67
N GLN A 12 2.93 -15.76 -23.00
CA GLN A 12 2.99 -14.51 -23.77
C GLN A 12 1.67 -13.74 -23.70
N ALA A 13 0.54 -14.43 -23.83
CA ALA A 13 -0.79 -13.83 -23.74
C ALA A 13 -1.03 -13.28 -22.32
N GLU A 14 -0.72 -14.07 -21.30
CA GLU A 14 -0.84 -13.65 -19.91
C GLU A 14 0.06 -12.45 -19.57
N LEU A 15 1.31 -12.45 -20.05
CA LEU A 15 2.20 -11.30 -19.87
C LEU A 15 1.63 -10.05 -20.55
N THR A 16 1.05 -10.20 -21.74
CA THR A 16 0.40 -9.11 -22.45
C THR A 16 -0.78 -8.52 -21.67
N GLU A 17 -1.63 -9.38 -21.10
CA GLU A 17 -2.74 -8.95 -20.23
C GLU A 17 -2.24 -8.22 -18.98
N LEU A 18 -1.17 -8.72 -18.35
CA LEU A 18 -0.56 -8.06 -17.19
C LEU A 18 -0.02 -6.68 -17.54
N LEU A 19 0.71 -6.55 -18.66
CA LEU A 19 1.23 -5.28 -19.15
C LEU A 19 0.11 -4.27 -19.43
N ASP A 20 -1.06 -4.72 -19.87
CA ASP A 20 -2.24 -3.85 -20.08
C ASP A 20 -2.82 -3.27 -18.80
N THR A 21 -2.52 -3.86 -17.63
CA THR A 21 -2.95 -3.31 -16.34
C THR A 21 -2.04 -2.21 -15.80
N ILE A 22 -0.81 -2.11 -16.32
CA ILE A 22 0.22 -1.18 -15.80
C ILE A 22 -0.19 0.30 -15.91
N PRO A 23 -0.80 0.79 -17.01
CA PRO A 23 -1.18 2.20 -17.10
C PRO A 23 -2.09 2.66 -15.94
N ALA A 24 -3.14 1.90 -15.64
CA ALA A 24 -4.04 2.22 -14.53
C ALA A 24 -3.31 2.15 -13.17
N LEU A 25 -2.43 1.15 -13.00
CA LEU A 25 -1.64 1.01 -11.78
C LEU A 25 -0.67 2.19 -11.56
N ILE A 26 -0.08 2.73 -12.62
CA ILE A 26 0.79 3.92 -12.53
C ILE A 26 0.00 5.17 -12.15
N ASP A 27 -1.23 5.31 -12.64
CA ASP A 27 -2.11 6.40 -12.21
C ASP A 27 -2.42 6.29 -10.71
N ASP A 28 -2.76 5.09 -10.24
CA ASP A 28 -3.03 4.83 -8.82
C ASP A 28 -1.79 5.03 -7.93
N LEU A 29 -0.61 4.60 -8.38
CA LEU A 29 0.66 4.84 -7.69
C LEU A 29 1.00 6.33 -7.65
N THR A 30 0.84 7.05 -8.75
CA THR A 30 1.08 8.50 -8.80
C THR A 30 0.14 9.23 -7.85
N ILE A 31 -1.14 8.82 -7.83
CA ILE A 31 -2.12 9.31 -6.87
C ILE A 31 -1.69 8.98 -5.44
N THR A 32 -1.16 7.78 -5.17
CA THR A 32 -0.75 7.35 -3.81
C THR A 32 0.54 8.03 -3.34
N ILE A 33 1.47 8.32 -4.26
CA ILE A 33 2.71 9.06 -3.99
C ILE A 33 2.38 10.54 -3.75
N ALA A 34 1.47 11.13 -4.52
CA ALA A 34 1.10 12.55 -4.45
C ALA A 34 0.00 12.87 -3.42
N LYS A 35 -0.94 11.95 -3.18
CA LYS A 35 -1.99 12.08 -2.15
C LYS A 35 -1.50 11.47 -0.86
N GLN A 36 -1.16 12.34 0.08
CA GLN A 36 -1.48 12.08 1.47
C GLN A 36 -2.90 11.52 1.60
N ASP A 37 -3.03 10.48 2.41
CA ASP A 37 -4.20 10.01 3.17
C ASP A 37 -5.15 11.14 3.61
N ARG A 38 -5.90 11.72 2.67
CA ARG A 38 -6.75 12.88 2.91
C ARG A 38 -8.12 12.43 3.40
N LEU A 39 -8.18 11.55 4.40
CA LEU A 39 -9.32 11.34 5.30
C LEU A 39 -8.87 11.05 6.74
N GLY A 40 -7.83 11.74 7.22
CA GLY A 40 -7.39 11.69 8.62
C GLY A 40 -7.29 13.07 9.28
N ASN A 41 -8.38 13.86 9.27
CA ASN A 41 -8.58 15.14 9.98
C ASN A 41 -7.60 16.29 9.61
N GLY A 42 -8.13 17.38 9.07
CA GLY A 42 -7.36 18.53 8.58
C GLY A 42 -6.37 19.16 9.60
N PRO A 43 -5.38 19.94 9.12
CA PRO A 43 -4.28 20.39 9.95
C PRO A 43 -4.72 21.36 11.05
N ARG A 44 -4.41 21.05 12.32
CA ARG A 44 -4.19 22.10 13.32
C ARG A 44 -2.89 22.79 12.96
N ILE A 45 -2.99 23.96 12.33
CA ILE A 45 -1.87 24.86 12.06
C ILE A 45 -1.23 25.23 13.40
N SER A 46 -0.14 24.55 13.75
CA SER A 46 0.79 25.03 14.77
C SER A 46 1.71 26.05 14.10
N ARG A 47 1.71 27.29 14.60
CA ARG A 47 2.61 28.36 14.16
C ARG A 47 4.04 28.02 14.62
N GLY A 48 4.74 27.19 13.84
CA GLY A 48 6.15 26.84 14.05
C GLY A 48 6.97 27.12 12.80
N LYS A 49 8.10 27.83 12.96
CA LYS A 49 9.00 28.33 11.90
C LYS A 49 9.93 27.23 11.34
N THR A 50 9.45 26.00 11.25
CA THR A 50 10.23 24.85 10.79
C THR A 50 9.58 24.33 9.52
N ALA A 51 10.32 24.34 8.40
CA ALA A 51 9.87 23.75 7.15
C ALA A 51 9.47 22.30 7.43
N GLN A 52 8.18 21.98 7.35
CA GLN A 52 7.74 20.61 7.52
C GLN A 52 8.16 19.82 6.28
N PRO A 53 8.87 18.69 6.43
CA PRO A 53 9.27 17.87 5.30
C PRO A 53 8.03 17.41 4.55
N LEU A 54 8.08 17.47 3.22
CA LEU A 54 6.97 17.07 2.38
C LEU A 54 6.61 15.60 2.66
N PRO A 55 5.32 15.28 2.77
CA PRO A 55 4.84 13.93 3.04
C PRO A 55 4.97 13.09 1.76
N PHE A 56 5.99 12.22 1.72
CA PHE A 56 6.32 11.33 0.61
C PHE A 56 6.09 9.87 1.06
N ASN A 57 5.27 9.13 0.32
CA ASN A 57 5.09 7.69 0.58
C ASN A 57 6.25 6.91 -0.04
N VAL A 58 7.29 6.69 0.77
CA VAL A 58 8.50 5.97 0.38
C VAL A 58 8.18 4.59 -0.20
N ASN A 59 7.25 3.85 0.41
CA ASN A 59 6.90 2.49 -0.04
C ASN A 59 6.24 2.51 -1.44
N ALA A 60 5.29 3.42 -1.67
CA ALA A 60 4.68 3.55 -2.99
C ALA A 60 5.70 3.99 -4.06
N SER A 61 6.66 4.85 -3.70
CA SER A 61 7.75 5.23 -4.60
C SER A 61 8.68 4.06 -4.89
N GLU A 62 9.14 3.34 -3.87
CA GLU A 62 10.01 2.16 -4.01
C GLU A 62 9.33 1.08 -4.86
N ALA A 63 8.02 0.88 -4.69
CA ALA A 63 7.25 -0.06 -5.49
C ALA A 63 7.14 0.39 -6.97
N ALA A 64 7.00 1.69 -7.22
CA ALA A 64 7.02 2.24 -8.58
C ALA A 64 8.40 2.10 -9.23
N ASP A 65 9.47 2.38 -8.48
CA ASP A 65 10.86 2.23 -8.93
C ASP A 65 11.18 0.77 -9.24
N GLN A 66 10.74 -0.16 -8.39
CA GLN A 66 10.92 -1.60 -8.61
C GLN A 66 10.22 -2.06 -9.90
N LEU A 67 8.98 -1.63 -10.12
CA LEU A 67 8.25 -1.95 -11.36
C LEU A 67 8.97 -1.38 -12.60
N HIS A 68 9.45 -0.14 -12.52
CA HIS A 68 10.22 0.47 -13.60
C HIS A 68 11.51 -0.31 -13.90
N ASN A 69 12.28 -0.64 -12.86
CA ASN A 69 13.55 -1.36 -12.98
C ASN A 69 13.36 -2.75 -13.58
N GLU A 70 12.28 -3.45 -13.20
CA GLU A 70 11.96 -4.77 -13.74
C GLU A 70 11.69 -4.69 -15.25
N LEU A 71 10.83 -3.76 -15.68
CA LEU A 71 10.51 -3.55 -17.09
C LEU A 71 11.75 -3.12 -17.89
N ALA A 72 12.56 -2.20 -17.35
CA ALA A 72 13.79 -1.74 -17.98
C ALA A 72 14.80 -2.89 -18.17
N SER A 73 14.91 -3.78 -17.17
CA SER A 73 15.78 -4.95 -17.23
C SER A 73 15.38 -5.91 -18.35
N TRP A 74 14.08 -6.19 -18.51
CA TRP A 74 13.60 -7.06 -19.59
C TRP A 74 13.70 -6.44 -20.98
N VAL A 75 13.51 -5.13 -21.10
CA VAL A 75 13.76 -4.40 -22.36
C VAL A 75 15.23 -4.54 -22.74
N ARG A 76 16.14 -4.24 -21.80
CA ARG A 76 17.58 -4.35 -22.01
C ARG A 76 18.01 -5.77 -22.38
N HIS A 77 17.51 -6.77 -21.65
CA HIS A 77 17.76 -8.19 -21.92
C HIS A 77 17.38 -8.56 -23.36
N THR A 78 16.20 -8.12 -23.80
CA THR A 78 15.73 -8.37 -25.17
C THR A 78 16.59 -7.66 -26.20
N CYS A 79 16.97 -6.40 -25.95
CA CYS A 79 17.87 -5.63 -26.82
C CYS A 79 19.24 -6.30 -26.98
N GLU A 80 19.83 -6.78 -25.89
CA GLU A 80 21.14 -7.43 -25.88
C GLU A 80 21.11 -8.75 -26.66
N HIS A 81 20.12 -9.62 -26.42
CA HIS A 81 20.01 -10.92 -27.09
C HIS A 81 19.62 -10.84 -28.57
N ARG A 82 18.88 -9.80 -28.97
CA ARG A 82 18.36 -9.66 -30.34
C ARG A 82 19.07 -8.60 -31.15
N THR A 83 20.10 -7.95 -30.59
CA THR A 83 20.83 -6.84 -31.21
C THR A 83 19.87 -5.73 -31.68
N MET A 84 18.86 -5.44 -30.84
CA MET A 84 17.86 -4.41 -31.10
C MET A 84 18.23 -3.13 -30.34
N SER A 85 17.86 -1.98 -30.90
CA SER A 85 17.97 -0.70 -30.21
C SER A 85 16.65 -0.33 -29.53
N TYR A 86 16.76 0.26 -28.34
CA TYR A 86 15.66 0.94 -27.66
C TYR A 86 15.81 2.45 -27.92
N ASP A 87 14.84 3.04 -28.62
CA ASP A 87 14.86 4.45 -29.06
C ASP A 87 13.79 5.31 -28.34
N SER A 88 13.03 4.70 -27.45
CA SER A 88 11.90 5.33 -26.77
C SER A 88 12.32 5.98 -25.44
N SER A 89 11.41 6.73 -24.82
CA SER A 89 11.65 7.39 -23.53
C SER A 89 11.85 6.38 -22.40
N ASN A 90 12.68 6.71 -21.40
CA ASN A 90 12.90 5.86 -20.22
C ASN A 90 11.84 6.09 -19.14
N ASP A 91 10.57 5.96 -19.52
CA ASP A 91 9.44 5.99 -18.61
C ASP A 91 8.74 4.63 -18.61
N THR A 92 8.08 4.31 -17.49
CA THR A 92 7.45 3.01 -17.28
C THR A 92 6.44 2.65 -18.37
N LEU A 93 5.67 3.62 -18.88
CA LEU A 93 4.67 3.37 -19.92
C LEU A 93 5.32 3.06 -21.28
N SER A 94 6.38 3.77 -21.64
CA SER A 94 7.16 3.51 -22.84
C SER A 94 7.79 2.12 -22.82
N LEU A 95 8.37 1.72 -21.68
CA LEU A 95 8.94 0.37 -21.49
C LEU A 95 7.86 -0.72 -21.62
N THR A 96 6.71 -0.55 -20.98
CA THR A 96 5.56 -1.47 -21.09
C THR A 96 5.10 -1.63 -22.54
N ARG A 97 4.91 -0.52 -23.26
CA ARG A 97 4.48 -0.53 -24.66
C ARG A 97 5.49 -1.21 -25.57
N TRP A 98 6.78 -0.98 -25.33
CA TRP A 98 7.84 -1.61 -26.10
C TRP A 98 7.85 -3.12 -25.89
N LEU A 99 7.78 -3.60 -24.63
CA LEU A 99 7.73 -5.04 -24.34
C LEU A 99 6.50 -5.70 -24.96
N LYS A 100 5.34 -5.05 -24.90
CA LYS A 100 4.11 -5.55 -25.55
C LYS A 100 4.28 -5.68 -27.06
N ARG A 101 4.88 -4.68 -27.71
CA ARG A 101 5.14 -4.69 -29.16
C ARG A 101 6.12 -5.78 -29.57
N TRP A 102 7.13 -6.03 -28.74
CA TRP A 102 8.23 -6.96 -29.03
C TRP A 102 8.17 -8.26 -28.22
N ILE A 103 6.96 -8.68 -27.81
CA ILE A 103 6.73 -9.86 -26.98
C ILE A 103 7.29 -11.15 -27.59
N ILE A 104 7.26 -11.25 -28.93
CA ILE A 104 7.83 -12.39 -29.67
C ILE A 104 9.36 -12.39 -29.61
N ALA A 105 9.98 -11.20 -29.65
CA ALA A 105 11.42 -11.07 -29.55
C ALA A 105 11.90 -11.50 -28.16
N LEU A 106 11.19 -11.07 -27.10
CA LEU A 106 11.41 -11.51 -25.73
C LEU A 106 11.22 -13.01 -25.58
N ALA A 107 10.12 -13.59 -26.07
CA ALA A 107 9.80 -15.01 -25.91
C ALA A 107 10.78 -15.99 -26.56
N LEU A 108 11.57 -15.49 -27.50
CA LEU A 108 12.62 -16.25 -28.19
C LEU A 108 14.02 -15.96 -27.61
N SER A 109 14.13 -15.06 -26.63
CA SER A 109 15.37 -14.82 -25.91
C SER A 109 15.53 -15.85 -24.79
N PRO A 110 16.71 -16.47 -24.64
CA PRO A 110 17.01 -17.32 -23.49
C PRO A 110 16.80 -16.58 -22.16
N GLY A 111 16.31 -17.25 -21.12
CA GLY A 111 16.04 -16.63 -19.81
C GLY A 111 14.71 -15.86 -19.75
N SER A 112 13.97 -15.75 -20.86
CA SER A 112 12.66 -15.07 -20.87
C SER A 112 11.56 -15.80 -20.11
N GLU A 113 11.78 -17.08 -19.76
CA GLU A 113 10.91 -17.86 -18.87
C GLU A 113 10.71 -17.20 -17.49
N GLU A 114 11.67 -16.40 -17.02
CA GLU A 114 11.58 -15.67 -15.75
C GLU A 114 10.83 -14.33 -15.88
N ALA A 115 10.59 -13.84 -17.09
CA ALA A 115 9.99 -12.53 -17.30
C ALA A 115 8.55 -12.44 -16.77
N LEU A 116 7.73 -13.45 -17.04
CA LEU A 116 6.35 -13.50 -16.56
C LEU A 116 6.27 -13.50 -15.02
N PRO A 117 6.92 -14.43 -14.29
CA PRO A 117 6.85 -14.43 -12.83
C PRO A 117 7.45 -13.17 -12.20
N ALA A 118 8.54 -12.61 -12.76
CA ALA A 118 9.17 -11.41 -12.23
C ALA A 118 8.30 -10.16 -12.42
N ILE A 119 7.78 -9.92 -13.63
CA ILE A 119 6.87 -8.79 -13.91
C ILE A 119 5.57 -8.92 -13.10
N ARG A 120 5.03 -10.13 -12.96
CA ARG A 120 3.86 -10.38 -12.11
C ARG A 120 4.14 -10.03 -10.65
N ALA A 121 5.29 -10.43 -10.12
CA ALA A 121 5.67 -10.12 -8.75
C ALA A 121 5.80 -8.60 -8.53
N ALA A 122 6.43 -7.89 -9.48
CA ALA A 122 6.54 -6.43 -9.44
C ALA A 122 5.17 -5.74 -9.49
N ILE A 123 4.26 -6.18 -10.37
CA ILE A 123 2.88 -5.67 -10.45
C ILE A 123 2.13 -5.93 -9.14
N HIS A 124 2.24 -7.12 -8.57
CA HIS A 124 1.58 -7.46 -7.31
C HIS A 124 2.14 -6.63 -6.14
N HIS A 125 3.44 -6.38 -6.11
CA HIS A 125 4.07 -5.49 -5.12
C HIS A 125 3.52 -4.06 -5.24
N ALA A 126 3.48 -3.53 -6.47
CA ALA A 126 2.89 -2.22 -6.76
C ALA A 126 1.41 -2.13 -6.38
N ARG A 127 0.60 -3.16 -6.71
CA ARG A 127 -0.81 -3.22 -6.31
C ARG A 127 -0.98 -3.26 -4.79
N ARG A 128 -0.13 -3.98 -4.06
CA ARG A 128 -0.19 -3.98 -2.58
C ARG A 128 0.13 -2.61 -1.97
N ALA A 129 0.98 -1.83 -2.63
CA ALA A 129 1.27 -0.47 -2.19
C ALA A 129 0.05 0.46 -2.38
N THR A 130 -0.81 0.22 -3.39
CA THR A 130 -2.03 1.00 -3.68
C THR A 130 -3.30 0.48 -2.97
N ASP A 131 -3.49 -0.84 -2.91
CA ASP A 131 -4.68 -1.52 -2.34
C ASP A 131 -4.73 -1.53 -0.80
N ARG A 132 -3.79 -0.84 -0.14
CA ARG A 132 -3.80 -0.76 1.31
C ARG A 132 -4.98 0.10 1.74
N PRO A 133 -5.95 -0.40 2.54
CA PRO A 133 -6.84 0.51 3.24
C PRO A 133 -5.95 1.45 4.06
N ALA A 134 -6.18 2.77 3.95
CA ALA A 134 -5.54 3.72 4.83
C ALA A 134 -5.73 3.20 6.27
N THR A 135 -4.62 2.98 6.98
CA THR A 135 -4.51 2.24 8.24
C THR A 135 -4.27 0.73 8.12
N LYS A 136 -2.98 0.39 8.18
CA LYS A 136 -2.51 -0.61 9.15
C LYS A 136 -1.08 -0.27 9.59
N ARG A 137 -0.92 0.62 10.58
CA ARG A 137 0.26 0.55 11.44
C ARG A 137 0.05 -0.67 12.34
N THR A 138 0.80 -1.73 12.07
CA THR A 138 1.12 -2.83 12.99
C THR A 138 2.17 -3.61 12.21
N THR A 139 3.39 -3.80 12.71
CA THR A 139 3.73 -4.36 14.02
C THR A 139 5.14 -3.93 14.43
N SER A 140 5.33 -3.51 15.68
CA SER A 140 6.49 -4.04 16.40
C SER A 140 6.21 -5.51 16.63
N ASP A 141 7.24 -6.31 16.40
CA ASP A 141 7.33 -7.74 16.70
C ASP A 141 6.81 -8.05 18.12
N ASP A 142 6.48 -9.32 18.34
CA ASP A 142 5.98 -9.93 19.60
C ASP A 142 4.48 -10.26 19.61
N GLY A 143 4.20 -11.56 19.58
CA GLY A 143 2.89 -12.20 19.42
C GLY A 143 1.87 -11.91 20.52
N HIS A 144 1.30 -10.71 20.53
CA HIS A 144 0.16 -10.36 21.36
C HIS A 144 -1.15 -10.37 20.55
N THR A 145 -2.14 -11.06 21.11
CA THR A 145 -3.53 -11.11 20.67
C THR A 145 -4.05 -9.69 20.41
N LEU A 146 -4.83 -9.50 19.34
CA LEU A 146 -5.42 -8.23 18.84
C LEU A 146 -6.28 -7.43 19.86
N GLU A 147 -6.30 -7.82 21.13
CA GLU A 147 -7.10 -7.25 22.21
C GLU A 147 -6.33 -6.21 23.05
N ASP A 148 -4.99 -6.16 22.92
CA ASP A 148 -4.09 -5.23 23.63
C ASP A 148 -3.39 -4.24 22.67
N VAL A 149 -4.06 -3.88 21.58
CA VAL A 149 -3.54 -2.83 20.69
C VAL A 149 -3.60 -1.49 21.42
N ALA A 150 -2.44 -0.88 21.63
CA ALA A 150 -2.31 0.51 22.04
C ALA A 150 -2.96 1.40 20.97
N LEU A 151 -4.17 1.90 21.23
CA LEU A 151 -4.91 2.75 20.30
C LEU A 151 -4.84 4.21 20.72
N THR A 152 -4.60 5.11 19.76
CA THR A 152 -4.77 6.54 19.99
C THR A 152 -6.23 6.88 20.27
N LYS A 153 -6.50 8.06 20.87
CA LYS A 153 -7.90 8.52 21.13
C LYS A 153 -8.79 8.49 19.86
N ALA A 154 -8.21 8.78 18.70
CA ALA A 154 -8.95 8.81 17.45
C ALA A 154 -9.32 7.39 16.98
N GLU A 155 -8.33 6.49 16.99
CA GLU A 155 -8.50 5.08 16.61
C GLU A 155 -9.41 4.33 17.61
N LEU A 156 -9.29 4.62 18.91
CA LEU A 156 -10.16 4.07 19.94
C LEU A 156 -11.63 4.43 19.68
N ARG A 157 -11.90 5.69 19.34
CA ARG A 157 -13.26 6.15 19.00
C ARG A 157 -13.81 5.46 17.75
N GLU A 158 -12.98 5.31 16.73
CA GLU A 158 -13.36 4.66 15.48
C GLU A 158 -13.63 3.17 15.67
N ALA A 159 -12.74 2.47 16.38
CA ALA A 159 -12.89 1.07 16.75
C ALA A 159 -14.19 0.84 17.56
N LEU A 160 -14.50 1.72 18.52
CA LEU A 160 -15.75 1.65 19.27
C LEU A 160 -16.97 1.88 18.38
N ASN A 161 -16.93 2.85 17.46
CA ASN A 161 -18.04 3.12 16.54
C ASN A 161 -18.34 1.93 15.63
N ILE A 162 -17.30 1.31 15.06
CA ILE A 162 -17.43 0.14 14.19
C ILE A 162 -17.98 -1.05 14.98
N ARG A 163 -17.45 -1.28 16.19
CA ARG A 163 -17.79 -2.47 16.98
C ARG A 163 -19.18 -2.42 17.61
N LEU A 164 -19.65 -1.23 17.98
CA LEU A 164 -20.93 -1.04 18.67
C LEU A 164 -22.04 -0.51 17.75
N GLY A 165 -21.71 -0.09 16.53
CA GLY A 165 -22.67 0.49 15.58
C GLY A 165 -23.26 1.84 16.02
N ILE A 166 -22.71 2.47 17.06
CA ILE A 166 -23.15 3.77 17.60
C ILE A 166 -22.10 4.85 17.35
N THR A 167 -22.54 6.09 17.17
CA THR A 167 -21.60 7.22 17.01
C THR A 167 -21.23 7.81 18.37
N ILE A 168 -20.04 7.45 18.87
CA ILE A 168 -19.45 8.08 20.05
C ILE A 168 -18.80 9.41 19.64
N LYS A 169 -19.29 10.50 20.24
CA LYS A 169 -18.72 11.84 20.05
C LYS A 169 -17.34 11.92 20.70
N ARG A 170 -16.42 12.68 20.09
CA ARG A 170 -15.07 12.94 20.63
C ARG A 170 -15.10 13.46 22.07
N GLN A 171 -16.04 14.37 22.38
CA GLN A 171 -16.23 14.93 23.72
C GLN A 171 -16.54 13.87 24.78
N THR A 172 -17.24 12.80 24.41
CA THR A 172 -17.55 11.68 25.31
C THR A 172 -16.29 10.93 25.69
N LEU A 173 -15.42 10.66 24.71
CA LEU A 173 -14.13 10.01 24.95
C LEU A 173 -13.19 10.90 25.79
N ASP A 174 -13.11 12.19 25.47
CA ASP A 174 -12.34 13.16 26.25
C ASP A 174 -12.85 13.24 27.71
N SER A 175 -14.17 13.13 27.92
CA SER A 175 -14.76 13.06 29.25
C SER A 175 -14.38 11.78 30.00
N TRP A 176 -14.26 10.63 29.33
CA TRP A 176 -13.86 9.36 29.98
C TRP A 176 -12.41 9.41 30.42
N ILE A 177 -11.55 9.97 29.58
CA ILE A 177 -10.12 10.17 29.88
C ILE A 177 -9.97 11.18 31.01
N ARG A 178 -10.67 12.32 30.95
CA ARG A 178 -10.65 13.35 32.01
C ARG A 178 -11.15 12.81 33.35
N ARG A 179 -12.16 11.93 33.34
CA ARG A 179 -12.71 11.29 34.54
C ARG A 179 -11.95 10.03 34.97
N LYS A 180 -10.82 9.71 34.32
CA LYS A 180 -9.99 8.53 34.58
C LYS A 180 -10.77 7.20 34.54
N ARG A 181 -11.81 7.11 33.69
CA ARG A 181 -12.55 5.85 33.45
C ARG A 181 -11.83 4.91 32.49
N ILE A 182 -10.97 5.48 31.65
CA ILE A 182 -10.03 4.74 30.81
C ILE A 182 -8.66 5.31 31.12
N THR A 183 -7.72 4.46 31.46
CA THR A 183 -6.35 4.84 31.78
C THR A 183 -5.43 4.65 30.58
N PRO A 184 -4.42 5.52 30.40
CA PRO A 184 -3.41 5.28 29.40
C PRO A 184 -2.57 4.05 29.78
N ILE A 185 -2.10 3.32 28.78
CA ILE A 185 -1.23 2.16 28.98
C ILE A 185 0.10 2.64 29.59
N GLU A 186 0.60 1.89 30.58
CA GLU A 186 1.79 2.25 31.35
C GLU A 186 3.00 2.45 30.42
N GLY A 187 3.61 3.64 30.46
CA GLY A 187 4.74 4.02 29.60
C GLY A 187 4.38 4.92 28.40
N GLU A 188 3.10 5.03 28.01
CA GLU A 188 2.71 5.88 26.86
C GLU A 188 1.41 6.69 27.13
N GLU A 189 1.55 7.99 27.40
CA GLU A 189 0.46 8.90 27.85
C GLU A 189 -0.73 9.08 26.87
N HIS A 190 -0.67 8.52 25.66
CA HIS A 190 -1.63 8.77 24.58
C HIS A 190 -2.27 7.51 23.98
N TYR A 191 -2.00 6.34 24.53
CA TYR A 191 -2.54 5.08 24.05
C TYR A 191 -3.44 4.42 25.08
N TYR A 192 -4.53 3.86 24.58
CA TYR A 192 -5.63 3.33 25.38
C TYR A 192 -6.03 1.95 24.88
N SER A 193 -6.42 1.08 25.80
CA SER A 193 -6.90 -0.26 25.45
C SER A 193 -8.36 -0.23 24.98
N LEU A 194 -8.63 -0.92 23.87
CA LEU A 194 -9.99 -1.13 23.38
C LEU A 194 -10.85 -1.92 24.39
N ARG A 195 -10.24 -2.86 25.10
CA ARG A 195 -10.92 -3.73 26.07
C ARG A 195 -11.48 -2.93 27.25
N GLU A 196 -10.68 -2.02 27.79
CA GLU A 196 -11.08 -1.13 28.89
C GLU A 196 -12.19 -0.17 28.43
N ALA A 197 -12.06 0.40 27.23
CA ALA A 197 -13.08 1.30 26.69
C ALA A 197 -14.43 0.60 26.43
N LEU A 198 -14.41 -0.65 25.95
CA LEU A 198 -15.62 -1.47 25.79
C LEU A 198 -16.27 -1.80 27.13
N ALA A 199 -15.47 -2.02 28.19
CA ALA A 199 -16.00 -2.23 29.54
C ALA A 199 -16.74 -0.98 30.04
N VAL A 200 -16.18 0.22 29.84
CA VAL A 200 -16.82 1.50 30.20
C VAL A 200 -18.12 1.73 29.44
N VAL A 201 -18.18 1.34 28.16
CA VAL A 201 -19.43 1.42 27.38
C VAL A 201 -20.47 0.47 27.93
N LYS A 202 -20.12 -0.79 28.21
CA LYS A 202 -21.05 -1.76 28.80
C LYS A 202 -21.57 -1.28 30.16
N GLU A 203 -20.71 -0.69 30.98
CA GLU A 203 -21.09 -0.11 32.28
C GLU A 203 -21.99 1.13 32.13
N SER A 204 -21.79 1.94 31.09
CA SER A 204 -22.59 3.15 30.84
C SER A 204 -23.91 2.87 30.10
N ALA A 205 -23.96 1.80 29.29
CA ALA A 205 -25.15 1.31 28.60
C ALA A 205 -26.01 0.39 29.50
N GLY A 206 -25.41 -0.22 30.53
CA GLY A 206 -26.08 -1.01 31.56
C GLY A 206 -26.79 -0.20 32.65
N VAL A 207 -27.05 1.09 32.41
CA VAL A 207 -27.98 1.91 33.21
C VAL A 207 -29.26 2.17 32.41
N VAL A 208 -29.80 1.13 31.77
CA VAL A 208 -31.25 0.96 31.56
C VAL A 208 -31.51 -0.55 31.48
N ALA A 209 -32.27 -1.02 32.47
CA ALA A 209 -32.78 -2.38 32.72
C ALA A 209 -31.80 -3.38 33.35
#